data_AF-A0A258FBQ0-F1
#
_entry.id   AF-A0A258FBQ0-F1
#
_cell.length_a   1.000
_cell.length_b   1.000
_cell.length_c   1.000
_cell.angle_alpha   90.00
_cell.angle_beta   90.00
_cell.angle_gamma   90.00
#
_symmetry.space_group_name_H-M   'P 1'
#
loop_
_entity.id
_entity.type
_entity.pdbx_description
1 polymer ?
#
loop_
_entity_poly.entity_id
_entity_poly.type
_entity_poly.pdbx_seq_one_letter_code
_entity_poly.pdbx_strand_id
1 'polypeptide(L)'
;MRGCRKRRSLWLAGVMAAAPFAPVRAQEAPSPVWALEGETGVVSDYRYRGASLSDEASAWQAGLTVSRPGGLYGDLHVSTIAAYGGTEDEDGAHIEAALTLGWAGSLGDFAVDAAVATYQYPGGVDVAYAGDGESLLTLNRADPAWQAYGAPTQPDGLFLCLGRT
;
A
#
# COMPACT_ATOMS: atom_id res chain seq x y z
N MET A 1 -54.19 33.49 1.80
CA MET A 1 -54.24 32.06 2.16
C MET A 1 -54.07 31.24 0.88
N ARG A 2 -52.91 30.61 0.65
CA ARG A 2 -52.65 29.72 -0.49
C ARG A 2 -52.18 28.38 0.07
N GLY A 3 -53.00 27.34 -0.13
CA GLY A 3 -52.79 26.02 0.43
C GLY A 3 -51.61 25.27 -0.20
N CYS A 4 -50.72 24.75 0.63
CA CYS A 4 -49.57 23.94 0.24
C CYS A 4 -50.05 22.52 -0.13
N ARG A 5 -49.95 22.16 -1.42
CA ARG A 5 -50.35 20.84 -1.94
C ARG A 5 -49.18 19.87 -1.81
N LYS A 6 -49.21 18.99 -0.79
CA LYS A 6 -48.20 17.93 -0.58
C LYS A 6 -48.26 16.92 -1.75
N ARG A 7 -47.20 16.85 -2.55
CA ARG A 7 -46.98 15.80 -3.56
C ARG A 7 -46.59 14.51 -2.82
N ARG A 8 -47.35 13.44 -3.01
CA ARG A 8 -47.06 12.10 -2.49
C ARG A 8 -46.19 11.37 -3.51
N SER A 9 -44.91 11.19 -3.22
CA SER A 9 -44.05 10.26 -3.97
C SER A 9 -44.21 8.88 -3.37
N LEU A 10 -44.76 7.93 -4.12
CA LEU A 10 -44.68 6.50 -3.79
C LEU A 10 -43.28 6.01 -4.13
N TRP A 11 -42.55 5.53 -3.12
CA TRP A 11 -41.33 4.74 -3.31
C TRP A 11 -41.71 3.26 -3.34
N LEU A 12 -41.46 2.59 -4.47
CA LEU A 12 -41.53 1.12 -4.55
C LEU A 12 -40.30 0.55 -3.80
N ALA A 13 -40.53 -0.14 -2.69
CA ALA A 13 -39.51 -0.91 -2.00
C ALA A 13 -39.32 -2.25 -2.71
N GLY A 14 -38.16 -2.46 -3.33
CA GLY A 14 -37.75 -3.75 -3.87
C GLY A 14 -37.29 -4.68 -2.75
N VAL A 15 -37.94 -5.83 -2.62
CA VAL A 15 -37.54 -6.90 -1.69
C VAL A 15 -36.36 -7.65 -2.32
N MET A 16 -35.14 -7.43 -1.80
CA MET A 16 -34.00 -8.31 -2.08
C MET A 16 -34.15 -9.58 -1.25
N ALA A 17 -34.29 -10.73 -1.90
CA ALA A 17 -34.23 -12.03 -1.25
C ALA A 17 -32.77 -12.34 -0.86
N ALA A 18 -32.50 -12.39 0.45
CA ALA A 18 -31.21 -12.81 0.98
C ALA A 18 -31.11 -14.35 0.93
N ALA A 19 -30.13 -14.88 0.20
CA ALA A 19 -29.76 -16.30 0.27
C ALA A 19 -28.99 -16.56 1.59
N PRO A 20 -29.20 -17.72 2.25
CA PRO A 20 -28.47 -18.05 3.46
C PRO A 20 -27.00 -18.39 3.12
N PHE A 21 -26.07 -17.59 3.64
CA PHE A 21 -24.66 -17.95 3.68
C PHE A 21 -24.45 -19.02 4.75
N ALA A 22 -24.11 -20.25 4.34
CA ALA A 22 -23.62 -21.26 5.28
C ALA A 22 -22.16 -20.94 5.65
N PRO A 23 -21.76 -20.99 6.94
CA PRO A 23 -20.37 -20.79 7.32
C PRO A 23 -19.52 -21.97 6.85
N VAL A 24 -18.53 -21.70 6.00
CA VAL A 24 -17.42 -22.61 5.74
C VAL A 24 -16.66 -22.81 7.05
N ARG A 25 -16.63 -24.04 7.56
CA ARG A 25 -15.75 -24.44 8.66
C ARG A 25 -14.34 -24.56 8.08
N ALA A 26 -13.47 -23.59 8.36
CA ALA A 26 -12.04 -23.71 8.07
C ALA A 26 -11.49 -24.88 8.92
N GLN A 27 -10.98 -25.90 8.24
CA GLN A 27 -10.27 -27.01 8.88
C GLN A 27 -8.87 -26.53 9.27
N GLU A 28 -8.45 -26.78 10.51
CA GLU A 28 -7.18 -26.32 11.07
C GLU A 28 -6.04 -27.13 10.43
N ALA A 29 -5.61 -26.68 9.24
CA ALA A 29 -4.39 -27.16 8.60
C ALA A 29 -3.17 -26.71 9.42
N PRO A 30 -2.05 -27.46 9.42
CA PRO A 30 -0.81 -26.99 10.03
C PRO A 30 -0.49 -25.59 9.51
N SER A 31 -0.22 -24.65 10.43
CA SER A 31 0.07 -23.26 10.06
C SER A 31 1.15 -23.25 8.99
N PRO A 32 0.87 -22.67 7.80
CA PRO A 32 1.80 -22.76 6.69
C PRO A 32 3.11 -22.07 7.08
N VAL A 33 4.23 -22.68 6.68
CA VAL A 33 5.57 -22.13 6.94
C VAL A 33 5.76 -20.78 6.26
N TRP A 34 5.00 -20.52 5.19
CA TRP A 34 4.93 -19.26 4.47
C TRP A 34 3.48 -18.93 4.12
N ALA A 35 3.07 -17.69 4.36
CA ALA A 35 1.80 -17.13 3.89
C ALA A 35 2.06 -16.25 2.66
N LEU A 36 1.10 -16.24 1.74
CA LEU A 36 1.12 -15.40 0.54
C LEU A 36 -0.17 -14.59 0.50
N GLU A 37 -0.04 -13.27 0.47
CA GLU A 37 -1.14 -12.32 0.42
C GLU A 37 -0.99 -11.47 -0.83
N GLY A 38 -2.10 -11.17 -1.49
CA GLY A 38 -2.11 -10.38 -2.72
C GLY A 38 -3.19 -9.33 -2.68
N GLU A 39 -2.89 -8.16 -3.21
CA GLU A 39 -3.82 -7.05 -3.35
C GLU A 39 -3.78 -6.48 -4.76
N THR A 40 -4.89 -5.87 -5.18
CA THR A 40 -4.95 -5.09 -6.42
C THR A 40 -6.05 -4.05 -6.32
N GLY A 41 -5.85 -2.91 -6.98
CA GLY A 41 -6.79 -1.82 -6.94
C GLY A 41 -6.54 -0.81 -8.05
N VAL A 42 -7.45 0.17 -8.11
CA VAL A 42 -7.29 1.35 -8.95
C VAL A 42 -7.52 2.56 -8.06
N VAL A 43 -6.61 3.52 -8.12
CA VAL A 43 -6.72 4.81 -7.46
C VAL A 43 -6.95 5.89 -8.50
N SER A 44 -7.61 6.98 -8.12
CA SER A 44 -7.89 8.11 -9.02
C SER A 44 -6.65 8.97 -9.30
N ASP A 45 -5.72 9.01 -8.35
CA ASP A 45 -4.44 9.73 -8.41
C ASP A 45 -3.47 8.97 -7.50
N TYR A 46 -2.43 8.37 -8.07
CA TYR A 46 -1.40 7.71 -7.28
C TYR A 46 -0.44 8.76 -6.74
N ARG A 47 -0.51 8.99 -5.43
CA ARG A 47 0.32 9.97 -4.73
C ARG A 47 1.32 9.31 -3.83
N TYR A 48 2.57 9.67 -4.01
CA TYR A 48 3.66 9.25 -3.15
C TYR A 48 4.26 10.46 -2.44
N ARG A 49 4.26 10.45 -1.11
CA ARG A 49 4.64 11.61 -0.25
C ARG A 49 3.95 12.94 -0.59
N GLY A 50 2.73 12.86 -1.11
CA GLY A 50 1.98 14.04 -1.51
C GLY A 50 2.34 14.59 -2.89
N ALA A 51 3.25 13.98 -3.65
CA ALA A 51 3.43 14.24 -5.07
C ALA A 51 2.60 13.23 -5.89
N SER A 52 1.94 13.67 -6.96
CA SER A 52 1.28 12.74 -7.90
C SER A 52 2.35 12.10 -8.78
N LEU A 53 2.38 10.76 -8.80
CA LEU A 53 3.22 9.97 -9.70
C LEU A 53 2.48 9.56 -10.96
N SER A 54 1.15 9.64 -10.99
CA SER A 54 0.32 9.30 -12.15
C SER A 54 -0.20 10.53 -12.92
N ASP A 55 0.33 11.72 -12.64
CA ASP A 55 -0.10 13.00 -13.24
C ASP A 55 -1.62 13.23 -13.13
N GLU A 56 -2.15 13.01 -11.92
CA GLU A 56 -3.58 13.12 -11.59
C GLU A 56 -4.50 12.16 -12.37
N ALA A 57 -3.92 11.22 -13.13
CA ALA A 57 -4.65 10.18 -13.82
C ALA A 57 -4.87 8.95 -12.93
N SER A 58 -5.88 8.15 -13.27
CA SER A 58 -6.14 6.90 -12.58
C SER A 58 -4.97 5.93 -12.74
N ALA A 59 -4.53 5.31 -11.64
CA ALA A 59 -3.44 4.36 -11.63
C ALA A 59 -3.92 2.99 -11.14
N TRP A 60 -3.47 1.94 -11.81
CA TRP A 60 -3.62 0.57 -11.32
C TRP A 60 -2.48 0.22 -10.37
N GLN A 61 -2.79 -0.51 -9.31
CA GLN A 61 -1.84 -0.95 -8.30
C GLN A 61 -2.03 -2.44 -7.99
N ALA A 62 -0.94 -3.12 -7.69
CA ALA A 62 -0.98 -4.47 -7.15
C ALA A 62 0.18 -4.74 -6.20
N GLY A 63 -0.08 -5.60 -5.22
CA GLY A 63 0.88 -5.99 -4.20
C GLY A 63 0.89 -7.51 -4.03
N LEU A 64 2.06 -8.04 -3.70
CA LEU A 64 2.25 -9.44 -3.32
C LEU A 64 3.21 -9.52 -2.14
N THR A 65 2.69 -9.96 -1.00
CA THR A 65 3.46 -10.11 0.23
C THR A 65 3.63 -11.59 0.57
N VAL A 66 4.87 -11.99 0.86
CA VAL A 66 5.20 -13.30 1.43
C VAL A 66 5.70 -13.13 2.86
N SER A 67 5.15 -13.88 3.80
CA SER A 67 5.51 -13.79 5.22
C SER A 67 5.64 -15.18 5.86
N ARG A 68 6.30 -15.28 7.01
CA ARG A 68 6.43 -16.55 7.74
C ARG A 68 6.31 -16.39 9.25
N PRO A 69 5.94 -17.47 9.97
CA PRO A 69 6.14 -17.52 11.42
C PRO A 69 7.59 -17.17 11.78
N GLY A 70 7.75 -16.24 12.72
CA GLY A 70 9.03 -15.66 13.10
C GLY A 70 9.27 -14.25 12.57
N GLY A 71 8.36 -13.69 11.77
CA GLY A 71 8.30 -12.24 11.52
C GLY A 71 8.93 -11.75 10.22
N LEU A 72 9.74 -12.58 9.55
CA LEU A 72 10.33 -12.22 8.26
C LEU A 72 9.25 -12.12 7.19
N TYR A 73 9.27 -11.06 6.40
CA TYR A 73 8.40 -10.86 5.25
C TYR A 73 9.13 -10.16 4.11
N GLY A 74 8.61 -10.35 2.90
CA GLY A 74 8.99 -9.59 1.72
C GLY A 74 7.75 -9.19 0.95
N ASP A 75 7.81 -8.05 0.26
CA ASP A 75 6.68 -7.50 -0.48
C ASP A 75 7.16 -6.95 -1.83
N LEU A 76 6.33 -7.13 -2.86
CA LEU A 76 6.46 -6.46 -4.14
C LEU A 76 5.18 -5.67 -4.37
N HIS A 77 5.30 -4.35 -4.47
CA HIS A 77 4.21 -3.46 -4.85
C HIS A 77 4.52 -2.84 -6.21
N VAL A 78 3.55 -2.83 -7.12
CA VAL A 78 3.67 -2.25 -8.46
C VAL A 78 2.54 -1.26 -8.71
N SER A 79 2.85 -0.15 -9.37
CA SER A 79 1.88 0.89 -9.72
C SER A 79 2.15 1.42 -11.12
N THR A 80 1.09 1.73 -11.87
CA THR A 80 1.23 2.53 -13.10
C THR A 80 1.52 3.98 -12.76
N ILE A 81 2.49 4.57 -13.42
CA ILE A 81 2.91 5.97 -13.25
C ILE A 81 2.89 6.71 -14.58
N ALA A 82 2.90 8.04 -14.52
CA ALA A 82 3.21 8.87 -15.66
C ALA A 82 4.66 8.59 -16.12
N ALA A 83 4.95 8.90 -17.39
CA ALA A 83 6.28 8.71 -17.97
C ALA A 83 7.37 9.32 -17.09
N TYR A 84 8.37 8.51 -16.71
CA TYR A 84 9.44 8.93 -15.82
C TYR A 84 10.81 8.43 -16.32
N GLY A 85 11.84 9.29 -16.27
CA GLY A 85 13.18 8.93 -16.72
C GLY A 85 13.30 8.63 -18.22
N GLY A 86 12.54 9.34 -19.06
CA GLY A 86 12.65 9.25 -20.52
C GLY A 86 13.76 10.12 -21.11
N THR A 87 14.10 9.88 -22.37
CA THR A 87 15.00 10.70 -23.19
C THR A 87 14.24 11.24 -24.41
N GLU A 88 14.93 11.92 -25.35
CA GLU A 88 14.28 12.35 -26.60
C GLU A 88 13.80 11.17 -27.47
N ASP A 89 14.43 10.00 -27.32
CA ASP A 89 14.17 8.80 -28.12
C ASP A 89 13.45 7.67 -27.35
N GLU A 90 13.32 7.79 -26.02
CA GLU A 90 12.75 6.76 -25.14
C GLU A 90 11.67 7.34 -24.21
N ASP A 91 10.48 6.73 -24.21
CA ASP A 91 9.32 7.19 -23.43
C ASP A 91 9.52 7.07 -21.89
N GLY A 92 10.53 6.29 -21.45
CA GLY A 92 10.85 6.08 -20.04
C GLY A 92 10.00 4.99 -19.36
N ALA A 93 9.99 5.01 -18.03
CA ALA A 93 9.21 4.09 -17.22
C ALA A 93 7.74 4.53 -17.11
N HIS A 94 6.83 3.56 -17.19
CA HIS A 94 5.39 3.72 -16.92
C HIS A 94 4.91 2.87 -15.73
N ILE A 95 5.84 2.19 -15.07
CA ILE A 95 5.60 1.37 -13.89
C ILE A 95 6.64 1.76 -12.84
N GLU A 96 6.19 1.91 -11.61
CA GLU A 96 7.02 1.88 -10.42
C GLU A 96 6.85 0.52 -9.73
N ALA A 97 7.96 -0.09 -9.35
CA ALA A 97 8.00 -1.31 -8.55
C ALA A 97 8.77 -1.07 -7.26
N ALA A 98 8.11 -1.23 -6.12
CA ALA A 98 8.73 -1.19 -4.80
C ALA A 98 8.95 -2.62 -4.29
N LEU A 99 10.18 -2.96 -3.95
CA LEU A 99 10.52 -4.22 -3.31
C LEU A 99 10.89 -3.96 -1.85
N THR A 100 10.18 -4.60 -0.93
CA THR A 100 10.40 -4.49 0.51
C THR A 100 10.88 -5.81 1.08
N LEU A 101 11.85 -5.75 2.00
CA LEU A 101 12.25 -6.85 2.87
C LEU A 101 12.20 -6.35 4.32
N GLY A 102 11.50 -7.09 5.19
CA GLY A 102 11.35 -6.65 6.57
C GLY A 102 11.22 -7.79 7.58
N TRP A 103 11.22 -7.39 8.85
CA TRP A 103 11.01 -8.26 9.99
C TRP A 103 10.12 -7.56 11.01
N ALA A 104 9.03 -8.22 11.39
CA ALA A 104 8.12 -7.78 12.43
C ALA A 104 8.07 -8.77 13.61
N GLY A 105 8.21 -8.28 14.83
CA GLY A 105 8.16 -9.12 16.03
C GLY A 105 8.13 -8.34 17.33
N SER A 106 8.34 -9.02 18.45
CA SER A 106 8.36 -8.39 19.78
C SER A 106 9.76 -8.39 20.38
N LEU A 107 10.19 -7.26 20.93
CA LEU A 107 11.40 -7.07 21.73
C LEU A 107 11.02 -6.51 23.11
N GLY A 108 10.84 -7.40 24.09
CA GLY A 108 10.28 -7.03 25.39
C GLY A 108 8.84 -6.55 25.27
N ASP A 109 8.54 -5.35 25.79
CA ASP A 109 7.21 -4.73 25.73
C ASP A 109 6.95 -3.96 24.41
N PHE A 110 7.89 -4.04 23.46
CA PHE A 110 7.80 -3.36 22.18
C PHE A 110 7.46 -4.34 21.06
N ALA A 111 6.47 -4.03 20.25
CA ALA A 111 6.33 -4.54 18.90
C ALA A 111 7.20 -3.71 17.95
N VAL A 112 8.03 -4.37 17.16
CA VAL A 112 9.01 -3.76 16.26
C VAL A 112 8.74 -4.26 14.85
N ASP A 113 8.76 -3.36 13.89
CA ASP A 113 8.77 -3.68 12.46
C ASP A 113 9.91 -2.90 11.80
N ALA A 114 10.89 -3.62 11.25
CA ALA A 114 12.03 -3.04 10.57
C ALA A 114 12.03 -3.53 9.13
N ALA A 115 12.04 -2.60 8.18
CA ALA A 115 11.96 -2.90 6.77
C ALA A 115 12.87 -2.00 5.94
N VAL A 116 13.32 -2.54 4.81
CA VAL A 116 14.03 -1.82 3.77
C VAL A 116 13.25 -2.01 2.48
N ALA A 117 12.95 -0.91 1.80
CA ALA A 117 12.34 -0.90 0.48
C ALA A 117 13.32 -0.33 -0.56
N THR A 118 13.18 -0.75 -1.81
CA THR A 118 13.89 -0.19 -2.96
C THR A 118 12.89 0.06 -4.07
N TYR A 119 13.03 1.17 -4.79
CA TYR A 119 12.15 1.52 -5.89
C TYR A 119 12.86 1.27 -7.21
N GLN A 120 12.11 0.76 -8.18
CA GLN A 120 12.61 0.44 -9.51
C GLN A 120 11.63 0.97 -10.53
N TYR A 121 12.17 1.51 -11.62
CA TYR A 121 11.41 2.11 -12.71
C TYR A 121 11.78 1.41 -14.02
N PRO A 122 11.18 0.23 -14.31
CA PRO A 122 11.52 -0.53 -15.51
C PRO A 122 11.25 0.26 -16.78
N GLY A 123 12.26 0.34 -17.66
CA GLY A 123 12.20 1.12 -18.90
C GLY A 123 12.64 2.59 -18.77
N GLY A 124 12.91 3.05 -17.56
CA GLY A 124 13.49 4.37 -17.34
C GLY A 124 15.01 4.37 -17.47
N VAL A 125 15.57 5.46 -17.98
CA VAL A 125 17.00 5.72 -18.15
C VAL A 125 17.52 6.52 -16.96
N ASP A 126 18.65 6.11 -16.39
CA ASP A 126 19.31 6.75 -15.22
C ASP A 126 18.43 6.94 -13.97
N VAL A 127 17.26 6.27 -13.91
CA VAL A 127 16.33 6.32 -12.78
C VAL A 127 16.33 5.05 -11.94
N ALA A 128 16.96 3.97 -12.42
CA ALA A 128 17.17 2.75 -11.65
C ALA A 128 18.39 2.89 -10.72
N TYR A 129 18.33 3.80 -9.75
CA TYR A 129 19.36 3.90 -8.73
C TYR A 129 19.06 2.93 -7.60
N ALA A 130 19.88 1.89 -7.42
CA ALA A 130 19.79 0.98 -6.27
C ALA A 130 20.05 1.64 -4.88
N GLY A 131 20.04 2.97 -4.81
CA GLY A 131 20.33 3.79 -3.64
C GLY A 131 19.21 4.75 -3.25
N ASP A 132 18.07 4.76 -3.95
CA ASP A 132 16.86 5.54 -3.60
C ASP A 132 15.96 4.85 -2.57
N GLY A 133 16.46 3.76 -1.99
CA GLY A 133 15.72 2.91 -1.08
C GLY A 133 15.28 3.62 0.21
N GLU A 134 14.26 3.05 0.81
CA GLU A 134 13.75 3.46 2.10
C GLU A 134 14.13 2.51 3.19
N SER A 135 14.50 3.07 4.34
CA SER A 135 14.63 2.31 5.58
C SER A 135 13.52 2.76 6.51
N LEU A 136 12.61 1.84 6.83
CA LEU A 136 11.50 2.05 7.73
C LEU A 136 11.77 1.27 9.02
N LEU A 137 11.71 1.94 10.16
CA LEU A 137 11.77 1.30 11.48
C LEU A 137 10.60 1.79 12.33
N THR A 138 9.60 0.94 12.48
CA THR A 138 8.46 1.21 13.35
C THR A 138 8.68 0.57 14.72
N LEU A 139 8.52 1.35 15.79
CA LEU A 139 8.66 0.90 17.17
C LEU A 139 7.37 1.22 17.94
N ASN A 140 6.60 0.20 18.28
CA ASN A 140 5.36 0.31 19.04
C ASN A 140 5.58 -0.22 20.46
N ARG A 141 5.33 0.57 21.49
CA ARG A 141 5.15 0.05 22.86
C ARG A 141 3.69 -0.38 22.98
N ALA A 142 3.37 -1.41 23.77
CA ALA A 142 1.98 -1.88 23.99
C ALA A 142 0.96 -0.86 24.59
N ASP A 143 1.28 0.44 24.59
CA ASP A 143 0.40 1.57 24.90
C ASP A 143 -0.18 2.17 23.58
N PRO A 144 -1.35 2.81 23.57
CA PRO A 144 -2.07 3.17 22.32
C PRO A 144 -1.43 4.31 21.49
N ALA A 145 -0.19 4.71 21.78
CA ALA A 145 0.51 5.78 21.08
C ALA A 145 1.49 5.20 20.05
N TRP A 146 1.06 5.12 18.80
CA TRP A 146 1.87 4.75 17.65
C TRP A 146 3.06 5.69 17.47
N GLN A 147 4.25 5.14 17.26
CA GLN A 147 5.44 5.90 16.86
C GLN A 147 6.17 5.15 15.75
N ALA A 148 6.02 5.63 14.52
CA ALA A 148 6.79 5.15 13.38
C ALA A 148 8.01 6.07 13.17
N TYR A 149 9.19 5.48 12.98
CA TYR A 149 10.42 6.21 12.63
C TYR A 149 10.85 5.79 11.21
N GLY A 150 10.61 6.65 10.23
CA GLY A 150 11.02 6.40 8.84
C GLY A 150 12.20 7.27 8.44
N ALA A 151 13.22 6.69 7.83
CA ALA A 151 14.31 7.41 7.20
C ALA A 151 14.42 6.99 5.71
N PRO A 152 13.93 7.81 4.77
CA PRO A 152 14.25 7.65 3.36
C PRO A 152 15.73 7.98 3.19
N THR A 153 16.47 7.04 2.62
CA THR A 153 17.85 7.27 2.21
C THR A 153 17.83 7.47 0.71
N GLN A 154 17.54 8.68 0.25
CA GLN A 154 17.79 9.06 -1.14
C GLN A 154 19.24 9.59 -1.24
N PRO A 155 19.99 9.30 -2.31
CA PRO A 155 21.36 9.79 -2.48
C PRO A 155 21.46 11.33 -2.51
N ASP A 156 20.32 12.01 -2.70
CA ASP A 156 20.18 13.46 -2.87
C ASP A 156 19.32 14.16 -1.79
N GLY A 157 18.83 13.47 -0.76
CA GLY A 157 18.07 14.15 0.30
C GLY A 157 17.48 13.27 1.38
N LEU A 158 18.08 13.31 2.57
CA LEU A 158 17.55 12.71 3.79
C LEU A 158 16.30 13.45 4.27
N PHE A 159 15.11 12.87 4.12
CA PHE A 159 13.87 13.37 4.71
C PHE A 159 13.50 12.58 5.97
N LEU A 160 14.02 12.99 7.13
CA LEU A 160 13.60 12.43 8.42
C LEU A 160 12.12 12.76 8.70
N CYS A 161 11.21 11.82 8.44
CA CYS A 161 9.81 11.91 8.86
C CYS A 161 9.69 11.42 10.30
N LEU A 162 9.66 12.37 11.24
CA LEU A 162 9.24 12.14 12.63
C LEU A 162 7.73 12.39 12.70
N GLY A 163 6.92 11.33 12.80
CA GLY A 163 5.48 11.45 12.80
C GLY A 163 4.77 10.41 13.66
N ARG A 164 4.05 10.90 14.66
CA ARG A 164 2.98 10.18 15.39
C ARG A 164 1.70 10.32 14.56
N THR A 165 1.03 9.23 14.24
CA THR A 165 -0.33 9.25 13.67
C THR A 165 -1.38 9.45 14.76
#